data_AF-A0A9D9DHJ8-F1
#
_entry.id   AF-A0A9D9DHJ8-F1
#
_cell.length_a   1.000
_cell.length_b   1.000
_cell.length_c   1.000
_cell.angle_alpha   90.00
_cell.angle_beta   90.00
_cell.angle_gamma   90.00
#
_symmetry.space_group_name_H-M   'P 1'
#
loop_
_entity.id
_entity.type
_entity.pdbx_description
1 polymer ?
#
loop_
_entity_poly.entity_id
_entity_poly.type
_entity_poly.pdbx_seq_one_letter_code
_entity_poly.pdbx_strand_id
1 'polypeptide(L)'
;MKKILLLSALLSTFALGLSHISHSENYSYSLEEPKVLKANEANDVYLVYFKAPETWTGEINVWAWKDGPGTNPFPELGWPGRAMNEDENNDGWYYIYLPNFVDKIIFNLTDAEGNVVHQTDGDGIDPDNKLVFEARNQWIDGIHEETKTAEDGTTSTIYLPNVPSYTQLTTGELPVYEEEAVIYARVPNDWNKAVATFKDSENVEDTYTLELSYNTTEKWYIDRAPAKYDTISINNGEVGGLKESVEVTVTSSPYYIQVTDDTNTEGKYNATVVYEKPVDASEVFTVHAKVPSDWTDVGLWAWKYEGGAAAVAGSWPGVQMTLDEDGEWYTYDQVSTIGDRVIINQNLFADGLQTVDIAVEPRECWIVLTELDADGKYEAEVYYEEPTLTPDNPDTPDTPDNPDVDNPSEETPSNGLNGGQIAGIVIGVIAAIALIGVIIYFVIKKQKSKK
;
A
#
# COMPACT_ATOMS: atom_id res chain seq x y z
N MET A 1 -60.67 4.56 -37.62
CA MET A 1 -60.35 4.71 -39.06
C MET A 1 -58.86 4.37 -39.23
N LYS A 2 -58.48 3.11 -39.49
CA LYS A 2 -58.06 2.56 -40.80
C LYS A 2 -57.27 3.53 -41.70
N LYS A 3 -55.96 3.29 -41.87
CA LYS A 3 -55.27 2.81 -43.10
C LYS A 3 -53.75 2.73 -42.80
N ILE A 4 -53.14 1.54 -42.70
CA ILE A 4 -52.67 0.58 -43.74
C ILE A 4 -51.20 0.83 -44.15
N LEU A 5 -50.38 -0.22 -43.92
CA LEU A 5 -49.02 -0.49 -44.40
C LEU A 5 -48.88 -0.37 -45.93
N LEU A 6 -47.64 -0.19 -46.42
CA LEU A 6 -47.11 -1.08 -47.47
C LEU A 6 -45.57 -1.16 -47.50
N LEU A 7 -45.10 -2.40 -47.53
CA LEU A 7 -43.76 -2.92 -47.77
C LEU A 7 -43.47 -3.00 -49.29
N SER A 8 -42.21 -2.78 -49.73
CA SER A 8 -41.59 -3.41 -50.92
C SER A 8 -40.09 -3.10 -50.92
N ALA A 9 -39.17 -4.03 -50.59
CA ALA A 9 -38.70 -5.20 -51.34
C ALA A 9 -37.70 -4.89 -52.48
N LEU A 10 -36.43 -5.23 -52.18
CA LEU A 10 -35.32 -5.75 -53.02
C LEU A 10 -35.18 -5.32 -54.49
N LEU A 11 -33.98 -4.85 -54.85
CA LEU A 11 -33.25 -5.47 -55.97
C LEU A 11 -31.72 -5.33 -55.82
N SER A 12 -31.06 -6.49 -55.81
CA SER A 12 -29.62 -6.70 -55.92
C SER A 12 -29.17 -6.50 -57.37
N THR A 13 -27.99 -5.94 -57.61
CA THR A 13 -27.12 -6.35 -58.72
C THR A 13 -25.66 -5.98 -58.45
N PHE A 14 -24.81 -7.00 -58.47
CA PHE A 14 -23.35 -6.98 -58.41
C PHE A 14 -22.73 -6.23 -59.60
N ALA A 15 -21.64 -5.50 -59.36
CA ALA A 15 -20.55 -5.35 -60.32
C ALA A 15 -19.21 -5.18 -59.59
N LEU A 16 -18.29 -6.09 -59.90
CA LEU A 16 -16.93 -6.22 -59.41
C LEU A 16 -16.04 -5.03 -59.80
N GLY A 17 -15.13 -4.65 -58.90
CA GLY A 17 -14.05 -3.70 -59.18
C GLY A 17 -13.07 -3.60 -58.01
N LEU A 18 -12.06 -4.48 -58.02
CA LEU A 18 -10.75 -4.38 -57.35
C LEU A 18 -10.26 -2.92 -57.28
N SER A 19 -9.54 -2.39 -56.30
CA SER A 19 -8.79 -2.91 -55.16
C SER A 19 -8.13 -1.66 -54.55
N HIS A 20 -8.18 -1.44 -53.24
CA HIS A 20 -7.02 -0.98 -52.47
C HIS A 20 -7.31 -1.12 -50.97
N ILE A 21 -6.29 -1.61 -50.30
CA ILE A 21 -6.24 -2.09 -48.94
C ILE A 21 -6.22 -0.90 -47.97
N SER A 22 -7.12 -0.90 -47.00
CA SER A 22 -6.84 -0.37 -45.66
C SER A 22 -7.56 -1.26 -44.65
N HIS A 23 -6.79 -2.11 -43.97
CA HIS A 23 -7.21 -2.80 -42.76
C HIS A 23 -7.52 -1.75 -41.70
N SER A 24 -8.79 -1.59 -41.33
CA SER A 24 -9.15 -1.15 -39.98
C SER A 24 -9.92 -2.31 -39.36
N GLU A 25 -9.24 -3.05 -38.49
CA GLU A 25 -9.90 -4.06 -37.67
C GLU A 25 -10.94 -3.34 -36.80
N ASN A 26 -12.22 -3.64 -37.05
CA ASN A 26 -13.28 -3.31 -36.13
C ASN A 26 -13.14 -4.25 -34.94
N TYR A 27 -12.51 -3.79 -33.86
CA TYR A 27 -12.63 -4.42 -32.55
C TYR A 27 -14.05 -4.15 -32.05
N SER A 28 -14.96 -5.08 -32.34
CA SER A 28 -16.20 -5.19 -31.56
C SER A 28 -15.83 -5.80 -30.22
N TYR A 29 -15.64 -4.96 -29.21
CA TYR A 29 -15.69 -5.41 -27.82
C TYR A 29 -17.13 -5.87 -27.57
N SER A 30 -17.34 -7.19 -27.49
CA SER A 30 -18.49 -7.70 -26.76
C SER A 30 -18.16 -7.51 -25.28
N LEU A 31 -18.87 -6.60 -24.62
CA LEU A 31 -18.98 -6.60 -23.17
C LEU A 31 -19.56 -7.97 -22.78
N GLU A 32 -18.73 -8.83 -22.19
CA GLU A 32 -19.26 -9.99 -21.49
C GLU A 32 -19.99 -9.46 -20.26
N GLU A 33 -21.28 -9.76 -20.15
CA GLU A 33 -22.05 -9.49 -18.92
C GLU A 33 -21.29 -10.09 -17.71
N PRO A 34 -21.30 -9.44 -16.53
CA PRO A 34 -20.68 -10.00 -15.34
C PRO A 34 -21.25 -11.38 -15.07
N LYS A 35 -20.37 -12.39 -15.17
CA LYS A 35 -20.78 -13.78 -15.20
C LYS A 35 -21.00 -14.26 -13.77
N VAL A 36 -22.26 -14.34 -13.38
CA VAL A 36 -22.71 -15.01 -12.16
C VAL A 36 -22.47 -16.51 -12.34
N LEU A 37 -21.39 -17.03 -11.75
CA LEU A 37 -20.95 -18.41 -11.98
C LEU A 37 -21.37 -19.33 -10.82
N LYS A 38 -21.88 -20.51 -11.18
CA LYS A 38 -21.97 -21.62 -10.21
C LYS A 38 -20.56 -22.15 -9.95
N ALA A 39 -20.32 -22.68 -8.75
CA ALA A 39 -19.02 -23.20 -8.30
C ALA A 39 -18.32 -24.13 -9.31
N ASN A 40 -19.11 -24.97 -9.98
CA ASN A 40 -18.64 -25.93 -10.98
C ASN A 40 -18.27 -25.31 -12.34
N GLU A 41 -18.47 -24.00 -12.51
CA GLU A 41 -18.22 -23.22 -13.73
C GLU A 41 -17.16 -22.12 -13.53
N ALA A 42 -16.76 -21.83 -12.28
CA ALA A 42 -15.65 -20.94 -11.96
C ALA A 42 -14.34 -21.74 -12.01
N ASN A 43 -13.44 -21.41 -12.94
CA ASN A 43 -12.23 -22.22 -13.19
C ASN A 43 -11.15 -22.12 -12.09
N ASP A 44 -11.30 -21.21 -11.13
CA ASP A 44 -10.22 -20.87 -10.18
C ASP A 44 -10.59 -21.02 -8.69
N VAL A 45 -11.84 -21.44 -8.38
CA VAL A 45 -12.31 -21.69 -7.01
C VAL A 45 -13.07 -23.01 -6.91
N TYR A 46 -13.17 -23.55 -5.69
CA TYR A 46 -14.04 -24.68 -5.36
C TYR A 46 -14.84 -24.40 -4.09
N LEU A 47 -16.00 -25.05 -3.98
CA LEU A 47 -16.92 -24.90 -2.86
C LEU A 47 -16.60 -25.90 -1.74
N VAL A 48 -16.47 -25.40 -0.52
CA VAL A 48 -16.32 -26.21 0.69
C VAL A 48 -17.55 -26.05 1.56
N TYR A 49 -18.21 -27.16 1.84
CA TYR A 49 -19.27 -27.27 2.83
C TYR A 49 -18.73 -27.93 4.10
N PHE A 50 -19.12 -27.40 5.24
CA PHE A 50 -18.80 -27.91 6.57
C PHE A 50 -20.08 -28.07 7.39
N LYS A 51 -20.33 -29.27 7.92
CA LYS A 51 -21.40 -29.50 8.88
C LYS A 51 -20.86 -29.37 10.29
N ALA A 52 -21.26 -28.30 10.98
CA ALA A 52 -20.85 -28.08 12.36
C ALA A 52 -21.51 -29.11 13.30
N PRO A 53 -20.80 -29.58 14.35
CA PRO A 53 -21.44 -30.28 15.46
C PRO A 53 -22.58 -29.46 16.05
N GLU A 54 -23.65 -30.12 16.53
CA GLU A 54 -24.76 -29.43 17.21
C GLU A 54 -24.31 -28.65 18.47
N THR A 55 -23.16 -29.00 19.04
CA THR A 55 -22.55 -28.32 20.19
C THR A 55 -21.83 -27.02 19.82
N TRP A 56 -21.53 -26.80 18.54
CA TRP A 56 -20.87 -25.60 18.03
C TRP A 56 -21.93 -24.53 17.74
N THR A 57 -22.10 -23.59 18.68
CA THR A 57 -23.21 -22.61 18.70
C THR A 57 -22.79 -21.17 18.40
N GLY A 58 -21.53 -20.98 18.04
CA GLY A 58 -20.91 -19.70 17.69
C GLY A 58 -20.63 -19.59 16.20
N GLU A 59 -19.78 -18.65 15.81
CA GLU A 59 -19.46 -18.41 14.40
C GLU A 59 -18.45 -19.44 13.89
N ILE A 60 -18.67 -19.94 12.68
CA ILE A 60 -17.78 -20.90 12.03
C ILE A 60 -16.82 -20.15 11.12
N ASN A 61 -15.55 -20.19 11.48
CA ASN A 61 -14.46 -19.57 10.75
C ASN A 61 -13.57 -20.62 10.07
N VAL A 62 -12.90 -20.25 8.99
CA VAL A 62 -12.02 -21.12 8.22
C VAL A 62 -10.64 -20.50 8.07
N TRP A 63 -9.62 -21.23 8.51
CA TRP A 63 -8.24 -20.93 8.23
C TRP A 63 -7.76 -21.85 7.10
N ALA A 64 -7.53 -21.29 5.92
CA ALA A 64 -7.17 -22.01 4.71
C ALA A 64 -5.74 -21.66 4.27
N TRP A 65 -4.99 -22.63 3.75
CA TRP A 65 -3.66 -22.37 3.20
C TRP A 65 -3.20 -23.39 2.16
N LYS A 66 -2.11 -23.07 1.47
CA LYS A 66 -1.32 -24.00 0.67
C LYS A 66 -0.22 -24.65 1.50
N ASP A 67 -0.22 -25.96 1.61
CA ASP A 67 0.83 -26.76 2.25
C ASP A 67 2.17 -26.59 1.52
N GLY A 68 3.24 -26.37 2.28
CA GLY A 68 4.55 -26.00 1.76
C GLY A 68 4.85 -24.50 1.89
N PRO A 69 4.32 -23.62 1.00
CA PRO A 69 4.59 -22.18 1.08
C PRO A 69 3.80 -21.47 2.19
N GLY A 70 2.75 -22.09 2.75
CA GLY A 70 1.93 -21.48 3.79
C GLY A 70 1.03 -20.35 3.28
N THR A 71 0.85 -20.21 1.97
CA THR A 71 0.07 -19.13 1.36
C THR A 71 -1.39 -19.21 1.78
N ASN A 72 -1.88 -18.17 2.46
CA ASN A 72 -3.27 -18.02 2.87
C ASN A 72 -4.01 -17.13 1.86
N PRO A 73 -5.24 -17.48 1.41
CA PRO A 73 -6.05 -16.64 0.52
C PRO A 73 -6.66 -15.38 1.20
N PHE A 74 -6.65 -15.33 2.53
CA PHE A 74 -7.20 -14.26 3.37
C PHE A 74 -6.15 -13.74 4.38
N PRO A 75 -4.95 -13.34 3.93
CA PRO A 75 -3.86 -12.95 4.83
C PRO A 75 -4.22 -11.75 5.74
N GLU A 76 -5.12 -10.87 5.28
CA GLU A 76 -5.54 -9.67 5.98
C GLU A 76 -6.41 -9.93 7.22
N LEU A 77 -7.08 -11.09 7.29
CA LEU A 77 -7.97 -11.43 8.41
C LEU A 77 -7.20 -11.98 9.62
N GLY A 78 -6.03 -12.57 9.39
CA GLY A 78 -5.31 -13.29 10.44
C GLY A 78 -6.10 -14.46 11.02
N TRP A 79 -5.59 -15.04 12.09
CA TRP A 79 -6.29 -16.11 12.81
C TRP A 79 -7.51 -15.53 13.56
N PRO A 80 -8.69 -16.17 13.57
CA PRO A 80 -9.02 -17.56 13.20
C PRO A 80 -9.45 -17.79 11.75
N GLY A 81 -9.19 -16.82 10.87
CA GLY A 81 -9.51 -16.91 9.45
C GLY A 81 -10.86 -16.30 9.13
N ARG A 82 -11.48 -16.79 8.06
CA ARG A 82 -12.65 -16.17 7.45
C ARG A 82 -13.96 -16.84 7.90
N ALA A 83 -14.97 -16.04 8.23
CA ALA A 83 -16.30 -16.56 8.52
C ALA A 83 -16.89 -17.30 7.31
N MET A 84 -17.49 -18.45 7.57
CA MET A 84 -18.25 -19.23 6.58
C MET A 84 -19.70 -18.76 6.56
N ASN A 85 -20.35 -18.85 5.40
CA ASN A 85 -21.75 -18.50 5.25
C ASN A 85 -22.64 -19.64 5.73
N GLU A 86 -23.66 -19.36 6.54
CA GLU A 86 -24.68 -20.35 6.89
C GLU A 86 -25.55 -20.67 5.67
N ASP A 87 -25.82 -21.96 5.42
CA ASP A 87 -26.78 -22.39 4.40
C ASP A 87 -28.17 -22.50 5.01
N GLU A 88 -28.98 -21.45 4.83
CA GLU A 88 -30.34 -21.35 5.40
C GLU A 88 -31.27 -22.52 5.02
N ASN A 89 -30.97 -23.25 3.93
CA ASN A 89 -31.77 -24.39 3.48
C ASN A 89 -31.30 -25.73 4.07
N ASN A 90 -30.13 -25.75 4.68
CA ASN A 90 -29.46 -26.96 5.14
C ASN A 90 -28.92 -26.75 6.56
N ASP A 91 -29.78 -26.96 7.56
CA ASP A 91 -29.47 -26.76 8.99
C ASP A 91 -28.11 -27.35 9.42
N GLY A 92 -27.31 -26.52 10.10
CA GLY A 92 -25.95 -26.83 10.56
C GLY A 92 -24.87 -26.87 9.47
N TRP A 93 -25.21 -26.63 8.20
CA TRP A 93 -24.22 -26.53 7.12
C TRP A 93 -23.78 -25.10 6.89
N TYR A 94 -22.48 -24.94 6.73
CA TYR A 94 -21.82 -23.70 6.38
C TYR A 94 -21.03 -23.89 5.09
N TYR A 95 -20.86 -22.83 4.31
CA TYR A 95 -20.13 -22.89 3.05
C TYR A 95 -19.19 -21.71 2.81
N ILE A 96 -18.15 -21.98 2.03
CA ILE A 96 -17.23 -20.97 1.54
C ILE A 96 -16.60 -21.39 0.21
N TYR A 97 -16.25 -20.41 -0.62
CA TYR A 97 -15.44 -20.61 -1.81
C TYR A 97 -13.97 -20.40 -1.49
N LEU A 98 -13.13 -21.35 -1.89
CA LEU A 98 -11.68 -21.27 -1.73
C LEU A 98 -10.98 -21.33 -3.09
N PRO A 99 -9.88 -20.59 -3.28
CA PRO A 99 -9.07 -20.73 -4.48
C PRO A 99 -8.52 -22.15 -4.66
N ASN A 100 -8.40 -22.60 -5.91
CA ASN A 100 -7.93 -23.94 -6.27
C ASN A 100 -6.51 -24.29 -5.77
N PHE A 101 -5.72 -23.29 -5.37
CA PHE A 101 -4.41 -23.56 -4.77
C PHE A 101 -4.53 -24.12 -3.34
N VAL A 102 -5.59 -23.83 -2.60
CA VAL A 102 -5.76 -24.24 -1.21
C VAL A 102 -5.88 -25.76 -1.11
N ASP A 103 -5.04 -26.38 -0.28
CA ASP A 103 -5.04 -27.82 -0.01
C ASP A 103 -5.01 -28.17 1.49
N LYS A 104 -5.10 -27.16 2.36
CA LYS A 104 -5.19 -27.29 3.82
C LYS A 104 -6.22 -26.33 4.40
N ILE A 105 -6.97 -26.82 5.38
CA ILE A 105 -8.08 -26.10 6.01
C ILE A 105 -8.18 -26.51 7.48
N ILE A 106 -8.41 -25.53 8.35
CA ILE A 106 -8.89 -25.69 9.73
C ILE A 106 -10.23 -24.99 9.85
N PHE A 107 -11.21 -25.66 10.45
CA PHE A 107 -12.47 -25.06 10.87
C PHE A 107 -12.38 -24.66 12.33
N ASN A 108 -12.75 -23.43 12.62
CA ASN A 108 -12.71 -22.82 13.94
C ASN A 108 -14.13 -22.46 14.37
N LEU A 109 -14.49 -22.80 15.60
CA LEU A 109 -15.63 -22.21 16.29
C LEU A 109 -15.14 -21.01 17.09
N THR A 110 -15.75 -19.85 16.88
CA THR A 110 -15.48 -18.65 17.68
C THR A 110 -16.66 -18.25 18.55
N ASP A 111 -16.37 -17.70 19.72
CA ASP A 111 -17.38 -17.04 20.56
C ASP A 111 -17.75 -15.64 20.03
N ALA A 112 -18.66 -14.96 20.72
CA ALA A 112 -19.13 -13.62 20.33
C ALA A 112 -18.03 -12.55 20.42
N GLU A 113 -16.96 -12.83 21.16
CA GLU A 113 -15.77 -11.98 21.28
C GLU A 113 -14.68 -12.33 20.25
N GLY A 114 -14.92 -13.32 19.38
CA GLY A 114 -14.01 -13.75 18.33
C GLY A 114 -12.91 -14.72 18.81
N ASN A 115 -12.97 -15.22 20.05
CA ASN A 115 -11.99 -16.18 20.54
C ASN A 115 -12.29 -17.59 20.04
N VAL A 116 -11.27 -18.35 19.67
CA VAL A 116 -11.44 -19.75 19.28
C VAL A 116 -11.80 -20.61 20.48
N VAL A 117 -12.96 -21.26 20.41
CA VAL A 117 -13.48 -22.19 21.41
C VAL A 117 -13.11 -23.63 21.04
N HIS A 118 -13.32 -24.00 19.78
CA HIS A 118 -13.01 -25.32 19.24
C HIS A 118 -12.36 -25.17 17.87
N GLN A 119 -11.50 -26.11 17.49
CA GLN A 119 -10.89 -26.15 16.16
C GLN A 119 -10.67 -27.58 15.70
N THR A 120 -10.77 -27.80 14.39
CA THR A 120 -10.36 -29.08 13.80
C THR A 120 -8.84 -29.18 13.72
N ASP A 121 -8.30 -30.40 13.78
CA ASP A 121 -6.86 -30.60 13.60
C ASP A 121 -6.44 -30.25 12.15
N GLY A 122 -5.48 -29.34 12.02
CA GLY A 122 -4.96 -28.86 10.73
C GLY A 122 -3.99 -29.81 10.04
N ASP A 123 -3.43 -30.77 10.79
CA ASP A 123 -2.50 -31.75 10.26
C ASP A 123 -3.20 -32.94 9.57
N GLY A 124 -4.54 -32.94 9.58
CA GLY A 124 -5.38 -34.00 9.02
C GLY A 124 -5.51 -35.21 9.94
N ILE A 125 -6.50 -36.05 9.62
CA ILE A 125 -6.65 -37.39 10.22
C ILE A 125 -5.34 -38.15 9.97
N ASP A 126 -4.64 -38.61 11.02
CA ASP A 126 -3.52 -39.58 11.14
C ASP A 126 -2.58 -39.81 9.90
N PRO A 127 -1.26 -40.07 10.05
CA PRO A 127 -0.33 -40.37 8.95
C PRO A 127 -0.83 -41.25 7.78
N ASP A 128 -1.81 -42.14 7.97
CA ASP A 128 -2.42 -42.98 6.93
C ASP A 128 -3.71 -42.43 6.27
N ASN A 129 -4.27 -41.30 6.72
CA ASN A 129 -5.58 -40.81 6.29
C ASN A 129 -5.65 -39.28 6.09
N LYS A 130 -4.54 -38.69 5.59
CA LYS A 130 -4.43 -37.26 5.27
C LYS A 130 -5.67 -36.77 4.54
N LEU A 131 -6.38 -35.79 5.13
CA LEU A 131 -7.35 -34.98 4.40
C LEU A 131 -6.59 -34.27 3.28
N VAL A 132 -6.66 -34.84 2.09
CA VAL A 132 -6.22 -34.16 0.87
C VAL A 132 -7.46 -33.43 0.37
N PHE A 133 -7.51 -32.13 0.60
CA PHE A 133 -8.51 -31.29 -0.03
C PHE A 133 -8.19 -31.26 -1.53
N GLU A 134 -9.09 -31.81 -2.32
CA GLU A 134 -9.00 -31.73 -3.78
C GLU A 134 -9.66 -30.42 -4.23
N ALA A 135 -9.11 -29.77 -5.24
CA ALA A 135 -9.65 -28.55 -5.84
C ALA A 135 -10.95 -28.84 -6.63
N ARG A 136 -11.99 -29.27 -5.92
CA ARG A 136 -13.34 -29.55 -6.38
C ARG A 136 -14.31 -29.47 -5.22
N ASN A 137 -15.59 -29.30 -5.53
CA ASN A 137 -16.62 -29.16 -4.51
C ASN A 137 -16.63 -30.35 -3.54
N GLN A 138 -16.72 -30.05 -2.24
CA GLN A 138 -16.59 -31.04 -1.19
C GLN A 138 -17.47 -30.71 0.02
N TRP A 139 -17.96 -31.77 0.66
CA TRP A 139 -18.81 -31.74 1.85
C TRP A 139 -18.12 -32.48 2.98
N ILE A 140 -17.93 -31.77 4.09
CA ILE A 140 -17.21 -32.25 5.27
C ILE A 140 -18.23 -32.37 6.41
N ASP A 141 -18.38 -33.56 6.95
CA ASP A 141 -19.35 -33.91 8.00
C ASP A 141 -18.68 -34.91 8.98
N GLY A 142 -19.37 -35.25 10.07
CA GLY A 142 -18.99 -36.28 11.01
C GLY A 142 -17.78 -35.90 11.85
N ILE A 143 -17.71 -34.62 12.22
CA ILE A 143 -16.74 -34.11 13.19
C ILE A 143 -16.91 -34.88 14.49
N HIS A 144 -15.85 -35.54 14.93
CA HIS A 144 -15.82 -36.27 16.20
C HIS A 144 -14.63 -35.84 17.06
N GLU A 145 -14.81 -35.98 18.36
CA GLU A 145 -13.80 -35.63 19.36
C GLU A 145 -12.88 -36.81 19.64
N GLU A 146 -11.58 -36.56 19.65
CA GLU A 146 -10.58 -37.48 20.18
C GLU A 146 -9.76 -36.81 21.28
N THR A 147 -9.21 -37.61 22.20
CA THR A 147 -8.29 -37.13 23.23
C THR A 147 -6.86 -37.42 22.80
N LYS A 148 -6.06 -36.37 22.62
CA LYS A 148 -4.62 -36.47 22.35
C LYS A 148 -3.85 -36.28 23.64
N THR A 149 -2.93 -37.20 23.94
CA THR A 149 -2.05 -37.13 25.13
C THR A 149 -0.64 -36.80 24.68
N ALA A 150 -0.09 -35.69 25.16
CA ALA A 150 1.29 -35.28 24.92
C ALA A 150 2.29 -36.14 25.72
N GLU A 151 3.57 -36.08 25.37
CA GLU A 151 4.65 -36.84 26.02
C GLU A 151 4.79 -36.55 27.52
N ASP A 152 4.39 -35.34 27.95
CA ASP A 152 4.39 -34.94 29.36
C ASP A 152 3.15 -35.41 30.14
N GLY A 153 2.23 -36.12 29.48
CA GLY A 153 0.97 -36.62 30.05
C GLY A 153 -0.20 -35.65 29.99
N THR A 154 -0.03 -34.45 29.42
CA THR A 154 -1.12 -33.48 29.23
C THR A 154 -2.07 -33.97 28.15
N THR A 155 -3.38 -33.92 28.41
CA THR A 155 -4.42 -34.29 27.44
C THR A 155 -5.11 -33.07 26.84
N SER A 156 -5.37 -33.06 25.53
CA SER A 156 -6.22 -32.10 24.85
C SER A 156 -7.30 -32.80 24.02
N THR A 157 -8.44 -32.12 23.82
CA THR A 157 -9.46 -32.56 22.86
C THR A 157 -9.09 -32.05 21.48
N ILE A 158 -9.12 -32.93 20.48
CA ILE A 158 -8.99 -32.60 19.06
C ILE A 158 -10.29 -32.93 18.35
N TYR A 159 -10.64 -32.14 17.34
CA TYR A 159 -11.81 -32.37 16.50
C TYR A 159 -11.33 -32.87 15.14
N LEU A 160 -11.78 -34.06 14.74
CA LEU A 160 -11.39 -34.67 13.48
C LEU A 160 -12.62 -34.80 12.56
N PRO A 161 -12.56 -34.27 11.33
CA PRO A 161 -13.59 -34.53 10.34
C PRO A 161 -13.46 -35.95 9.77
N ASN A 162 -14.55 -36.44 9.17
CA ASN A 162 -14.45 -37.58 8.27
C ASN A 162 -13.82 -37.17 6.93
N VAL A 163 -13.45 -38.16 6.13
CA VAL A 163 -13.02 -37.96 4.74
C VAL A 163 -14.10 -37.16 3.97
N PRO A 164 -13.72 -36.12 3.20
CA PRO A 164 -14.69 -35.32 2.48
C PRO A 164 -15.49 -36.14 1.47
N SER A 165 -16.78 -35.84 1.37
CA SER A 165 -17.62 -36.33 0.27
C SER A 165 -17.48 -35.41 -0.92
N TYR A 166 -17.29 -35.99 -2.11
CA TYR A 166 -17.34 -35.27 -3.40
C TYR A 166 -18.70 -35.39 -4.10
N THR A 167 -19.67 -36.00 -3.42
CA THR A 167 -21.08 -35.99 -3.79
C THR A 167 -21.81 -35.00 -2.90
N GLN A 168 -22.69 -34.20 -3.49
CA GLN A 168 -23.47 -33.20 -2.76
C GLN A 168 -24.29 -33.86 -1.64
N LEU A 169 -24.05 -33.42 -0.40
CA LEU A 169 -24.79 -33.88 0.79
C LEU A 169 -25.90 -32.89 1.20
N THR A 170 -25.82 -31.65 0.72
CA THR A 170 -26.87 -30.64 0.89
C THR A 170 -27.99 -30.82 -0.14
N THR A 171 -29.13 -30.19 0.13
CA THR A 171 -30.27 -30.13 -0.79
C THR A 171 -30.38 -28.74 -1.43
N GLY A 172 -31.04 -28.66 -2.58
CA GLY A 172 -31.20 -27.40 -3.31
C GLY A 172 -30.08 -27.09 -4.29
N GLU A 173 -30.12 -25.89 -4.86
CA GLU A 173 -29.05 -25.40 -5.73
C GLU A 173 -27.83 -25.01 -4.90
N LEU A 174 -26.64 -25.17 -5.47
CA LEU A 174 -25.41 -24.67 -4.84
C LEU A 174 -25.45 -23.13 -4.79
N PRO A 175 -24.81 -22.53 -3.78
CA PRO A 175 -24.61 -21.09 -3.74
C PRO A 175 -23.94 -20.60 -5.03
N VAL A 176 -24.10 -19.31 -5.27
CA VAL A 176 -23.45 -18.61 -6.37
C VAL A 176 -22.09 -18.13 -5.88
N TYR A 177 -21.06 -18.26 -6.71
CA TYR A 177 -19.78 -17.63 -6.42
C TYR A 177 -19.85 -16.15 -6.83
N GLU A 178 -19.60 -15.27 -5.86
CA GLU A 178 -19.38 -13.85 -6.10
C GLU A 178 -17.91 -13.54 -5.86
N GLU A 179 -17.23 -13.02 -6.88
CA GLU A 179 -15.86 -12.54 -6.75
C GLU A 179 -15.84 -11.32 -5.83
N GLU A 180 -14.81 -11.22 -5.00
CA GLU A 180 -14.66 -10.14 -4.03
C GLU A 180 -13.34 -9.41 -4.22
N ALA A 181 -13.38 -8.10 -4.00
CA ALA A 181 -12.21 -7.26 -3.92
C ALA A 181 -11.86 -6.94 -2.46
N VAL A 182 -10.55 -6.80 -2.18
CA VAL A 182 -10.06 -6.37 -0.87
C VAL A 182 -9.90 -4.85 -0.90
N ILE A 183 -10.58 -4.19 0.03
CA ILE A 183 -10.52 -2.75 0.23
C ILE A 183 -9.65 -2.43 1.44
N TYR A 184 -8.72 -1.50 1.24
CA TYR A 184 -8.00 -0.83 2.31
C TYR A 184 -8.42 0.65 2.29
N ALA A 185 -8.77 1.20 3.44
CA ALA A 185 -9.11 2.60 3.58
C ALA A 185 -8.35 3.29 4.71
N ARG A 186 -7.84 4.47 4.43
CA ARG A 186 -7.33 5.41 5.43
C ARG A 186 -8.21 6.64 5.41
N VAL A 187 -8.67 7.05 6.57
CA VAL A 187 -9.56 8.19 6.77
C VAL A 187 -8.90 9.25 7.67
N PRO A 188 -9.38 10.51 7.63
CA PRO A 188 -8.94 11.55 8.55
C PRO A 188 -8.93 11.10 10.02
N ASN A 189 -7.97 11.61 10.79
CA ASN A 189 -7.76 11.21 12.19
C ASN A 189 -8.94 11.55 13.11
N ASP A 190 -9.82 12.48 12.69
CA ASP A 190 -11.02 12.85 13.42
C ASP A 190 -12.25 12.00 13.06
N TRP A 191 -12.09 10.99 12.20
CA TRP A 191 -13.13 9.99 11.89
C TRP A 191 -12.93 8.77 12.80
N ASN A 192 -14.01 8.37 13.49
CA ASN A 192 -13.98 7.17 14.33
C ASN A 192 -14.36 5.88 13.56
N LYS A 193 -14.89 6.03 12.35
CA LYS A 193 -15.38 4.94 11.49
C LYS A 193 -15.08 5.24 10.03
N ALA A 194 -15.02 4.18 9.23
CA ALA A 194 -15.01 4.25 7.78
C ALA A 194 -16.16 3.39 7.24
N VAL A 195 -17.15 4.02 6.63
CA VAL A 195 -18.27 3.35 5.97
C VAL A 195 -18.14 3.55 4.48
N ALA A 196 -17.89 2.46 3.75
CA ALA A 196 -17.76 2.47 2.31
C ALA A 196 -19.13 2.26 1.64
N THR A 197 -19.45 3.10 0.66
CA THR A 197 -20.59 2.92 -0.24
C THR A 197 -20.05 2.53 -1.61
N PHE A 198 -20.51 1.39 -2.11
CA PHE A 198 -20.10 0.78 -3.36
C PHE A 198 -21.25 0.89 -4.37
N LYS A 199 -20.93 1.24 -5.61
CA LYS A 199 -21.87 1.35 -6.73
C LYS A 199 -21.31 0.66 -7.95
N ASP A 200 -22.22 0.10 -8.72
CA ASP A 200 -21.94 -0.41 -10.06
C ASP A 200 -22.14 0.74 -11.05
N SER A 201 -21.09 1.14 -11.77
CA SER A 201 -21.20 2.23 -12.75
C SER A 201 -22.14 1.90 -13.92
N GLU A 202 -22.38 0.61 -14.21
CA GLU A 202 -23.35 0.15 -15.20
C GLU A 202 -24.78 0.13 -14.66
N ASN A 203 -24.94 0.02 -13.33
CA ASN A 203 -26.22 0.02 -12.63
C ASN A 203 -26.17 0.80 -11.32
N VAL A 204 -26.20 2.13 -11.41
CA VAL A 204 -26.00 3.05 -10.28
C VAL A 204 -27.02 2.94 -9.13
N GLU A 205 -28.14 2.25 -9.34
CA GLU A 205 -29.15 1.96 -8.30
C GLU A 205 -28.79 0.71 -7.48
N ASP A 206 -27.90 -0.15 -7.99
CA ASP A 206 -27.34 -1.27 -7.24
C ASP A 206 -26.20 -0.75 -6.37
N THR A 207 -26.53 -0.54 -5.10
CA THR A 207 -25.59 -0.02 -4.10
C THR A 207 -25.40 -0.99 -2.97
N TYR A 208 -24.16 -1.13 -2.51
CA TYR A 208 -23.81 -1.89 -1.31
C TYR A 208 -23.10 -0.97 -0.30
N THR A 209 -23.29 -1.22 0.99
CA THR A 209 -22.67 -0.41 2.04
C THR A 209 -22.07 -1.32 3.10
N LEU A 210 -20.85 -1.00 3.51
CA LEU A 210 -20.09 -1.78 4.49
C LEU A 210 -19.40 -0.83 5.48
N GLU A 211 -19.58 -1.06 6.78
CA GLU A 211 -18.71 -0.46 7.79
C GLU A 211 -17.42 -1.27 7.85
N LEU A 212 -16.31 -0.67 7.46
CA LEU A 212 -15.02 -1.34 7.36
C LEU A 212 -14.43 -1.56 8.76
N SER A 213 -13.72 -2.67 8.93
CA SER A 213 -13.08 -3.05 10.19
C SER A 213 -11.69 -2.41 10.32
N TYR A 214 -11.40 -1.74 11.44
CA TYR A 214 -10.06 -1.16 11.68
C TYR A 214 -9.06 -2.23 12.10
N ASN A 215 -8.01 -2.43 11.31
CA ASN A 215 -6.89 -3.31 11.63
C ASN A 215 -5.76 -2.50 12.28
N THR A 216 -5.49 -2.76 13.56
CA THR A 216 -4.49 -2.02 14.36
C THR A 216 -3.04 -2.28 13.94
N THR A 217 -2.76 -3.45 13.38
CA THR A 217 -1.41 -3.84 12.95
C THR A 217 -1.07 -3.17 11.64
N GLU A 218 -2.00 -3.25 10.69
CA GLU A 218 -1.85 -2.63 9.38
C GLU A 218 -1.99 -1.11 9.47
N LYS A 219 -2.75 -0.60 10.46
CA LYS A 219 -3.18 0.81 10.61
C LYS A 219 -4.09 1.28 9.46
N TRP A 220 -4.86 0.36 8.89
CA TRP A 220 -5.86 0.60 7.84
C TRP A 220 -7.21 0.06 8.28
N TYR A 221 -8.28 0.66 7.76
CA TYR A 221 -9.57 -0.02 7.68
C TYR A 221 -9.51 -1.03 6.53
N ILE A 222 -9.89 -2.28 6.78
CA ILE A 222 -9.74 -3.38 5.82
C ILE A 222 -11.00 -4.22 5.82
N ASP A 223 -11.49 -4.54 4.64
CA ASP A 223 -12.61 -5.46 4.49
C ASP A 223 -12.69 -6.03 3.07
N ARG A 224 -13.71 -6.87 2.80
CA ARG A 224 -14.01 -7.39 1.46
C ARG A 224 -15.40 -6.98 0.99
N ALA A 225 -15.52 -6.70 -0.30
CA ALA A 225 -16.78 -6.35 -0.95
C ALA A 225 -16.90 -7.01 -2.33
N PRO A 226 -18.11 -7.22 -2.87
CA PRO A 226 -18.28 -7.79 -4.21
C PRO A 226 -17.51 -6.99 -5.28
N ALA A 227 -16.73 -7.68 -6.10
CA ALA A 227 -15.85 -7.08 -7.10
C ALA A 227 -16.58 -6.43 -8.27
N LYS A 228 -17.89 -6.67 -8.41
CA LYS A 228 -18.75 -6.03 -9.42
C LYS A 228 -18.88 -4.52 -9.24
N TYR A 229 -18.67 -4.01 -8.02
CA TYR A 229 -18.76 -2.58 -7.75
C TYR A 229 -17.43 -1.89 -8.06
N ASP A 230 -17.47 -0.88 -8.91
CA ASP A 230 -16.30 -0.18 -9.40
C ASP A 230 -16.20 1.26 -8.89
N THR A 231 -17.24 1.78 -8.24
CA THR A 231 -17.31 3.17 -7.77
C THR A 231 -17.53 3.19 -6.26
N ILE A 232 -16.61 3.82 -5.53
CA ILE A 232 -16.58 3.80 -4.06
C ILE A 232 -16.52 5.22 -3.48
N SER A 233 -17.31 5.51 -2.45
CA SER A 233 -17.10 6.65 -1.54
C SER A 233 -16.97 6.15 -0.10
N ILE A 234 -16.30 6.92 0.75
CA ILE A 234 -16.13 6.59 2.18
C ILE A 234 -16.68 7.74 3.02
N ASN A 235 -17.46 7.40 4.05
CA ASN A 235 -17.99 8.36 5.02
C ASN A 235 -17.69 7.95 6.46
N ASN A 236 -17.87 8.90 7.39
CA ASN A 236 -17.58 8.70 8.81
C ASN A 236 -18.70 7.96 9.59
N GLY A 237 -19.75 7.48 8.93
CA GLY A 237 -20.86 6.76 9.55
C GLY A 237 -21.77 7.59 10.45
N GLU A 238 -21.60 8.91 10.49
CA GLU A 238 -22.37 9.80 11.36
C GLU A 238 -23.67 10.27 10.68
N VAL A 239 -24.81 10.16 11.37
CA VAL A 239 -26.10 10.63 10.85
C VAL A 239 -26.20 12.16 10.85
N GLY A 240 -25.63 12.81 11.86
CA GLY A 240 -25.54 14.26 11.98
C GLY A 240 -24.07 14.68 12.02
N GLY A 241 -23.62 15.43 11.03
CA GLY A 241 -22.18 15.69 10.84
C GLY A 241 -21.52 14.75 9.84
N LEU A 242 -22.31 14.11 8.96
CA LEU A 242 -21.81 13.23 7.90
C LEU A 242 -20.69 13.93 7.10
N LYS A 243 -19.51 13.33 7.15
CA LYS A 243 -18.36 13.67 6.31
C LYS A 243 -18.23 12.57 5.28
N GLU A 244 -18.08 12.94 4.03
CA GLU A 244 -18.02 11.99 2.91
C GLU A 244 -16.91 12.39 1.95
N SER A 245 -16.19 11.41 1.43
CA SER A 245 -15.24 11.60 0.35
C SER A 245 -15.91 11.84 -1.01
N VAL A 246 -15.14 12.32 -1.96
CA VAL A 246 -15.48 12.15 -3.38
C VAL A 246 -15.54 10.66 -3.74
N GLU A 247 -16.27 10.35 -4.81
CA GLU A 247 -16.29 9.01 -5.39
C GLU A 247 -14.96 8.74 -6.12
N VAL A 248 -14.45 7.52 -5.99
CA VAL A 248 -13.27 7.02 -6.71
C VAL A 248 -13.65 5.77 -7.50
N THR A 249 -13.00 5.57 -8.65
CA THR A 249 -13.17 4.36 -9.47
C THR A 249 -12.04 3.39 -9.22
N VAL A 250 -12.35 2.10 -9.06
CA VAL A 250 -11.39 1.01 -8.88
C VAL A 250 -11.41 0.06 -10.08
N THR A 251 -10.27 -0.52 -10.43
CA THR A 251 -10.15 -1.40 -11.61
C THR A 251 -9.48 -2.75 -11.30
N SER A 252 -8.94 -2.91 -10.10
CA SER A 252 -8.24 -4.14 -9.67
C SER A 252 -8.23 -4.27 -8.16
N SER A 253 -8.03 -5.49 -7.67
CA SER A 253 -7.93 -5.84 -6.24
C SER A 253 -6.52 -6.36 -5.91
N PRO A 254 -5.95 -6.06 -4.73
CA PRO A 254 -6.47 -5.14 -3.72
C PRO A 254 -6.39 -3.67 -4.15
N TYR A 255 -7.13 -2.79 -3.48
CA TYR A 255 -7.01 -1.34 -3.68
C TYR A 255 -6.99 -0.59 -2.35
N TYR A 256 -6.28 0.55 -2.36
CA TYR A 256 -6.03 1.38 -1.19
C TYR A 256 -6.60 2.78 -1.43
N ILE A 257 -7.63 3.14 -0.68
CA ILE A 257 -8.28 4.44 -0.71
C ILE A 257 -7.73 5.30 0.41
N GLN A 258 -7.14 6.43 0.06
CA GLN A 258 -6.71 7.46 1.02
C GLN A 258 -7.66 8.64 0.96
N VAL A 259 -8.37 8.90 2.05
CA VAL A 259 -9.19 10.09 2.24
C VAL A 259 -8.36 11.13 3.00
N THR A 260 -8.18 12.33 2.43
CA THR A 260 -7.38 13.41 3.04
C THR A 260 -8.25 14.45 3.71
N ASP A 261 -7.70 15.21 4.65
CA ASP A 261 -8.41 16.28 5.38
C ASP A 261 -8.90 17.44 4.50
N ASP A 262 -8.34 17.59 3.30
CA ASP A 262 -8.73 18.65 2.38
C ASP A 262 -10.05 18.33 1.68
N THR A 263 -10.93 19.33 1.61
CA THR A 263 -12.21 19.21 0.91
C THR A 263 -12.22 19.94 -0.43
N ASN A 264 -12.98 19.42 -1.39
CA ASN A 264 -13.30 20.13 -2.62
C ASN A 264 -14.27 21.31 -2.38
N THR A 265 -14.65 22.03 -3.45
CA THR A 265 -15.56 23.18 -3.37
C THR A 265 -16.98 22.84 -2.90
N GLU A 266 -17.35 21.57 -2.90
CA GLU A 266 -18.65 21.06 -2.45
C GLU A 266 -18.60 20.56 -0.99
N GLY A 267 -17.43 20.63 -0.35
CA GLY A 267 -17.22 20.16 1.03
C GLY A 267 -17.03 18.65 1.16
N LYS A 268 -16.85 17.91 0.04
CA LYS A 268 -16.47 16.50 0.07
C LYS A 268 -14.96 16.35 0.27
N TYR A 269 -14.56 15.39 1.08
CA TYR A 269 -13.17 15.07 1.35
C TYR A 269 -12.50 14.50 0.08
N ASN A 270 -11.28 14.92 -0.21
CA ASN A 270 -10.56 14.37 -1.36
C ASN A 270 -10.18 12.91 -1.09
N ALA A 271 -10.23 12.08 -2.14
CA ALA A 271 -9.84 10.69 -2.06
C ALA A 271 -9.02 10.28 -3.28
N THR A 272 -8.02 9.43 -3.04
CA THR A 272 -7.18 8.84 -4.10
C THR A 272 -7.12 7.32 -3.94
N VAL A 273 -7.07 6.61 -5.06
CA VAL A 273 -6.86 5.16 -5.09
C VAL A 273 -5.46 4.84 -5.59
N VAL A 274 -4.82 3.87 -4.95
CA VAL A 274 -3.63 3.17 -5.47
C VAL A 274 -3.80 1.66 -5.31
N TYR A 275 -2.98 0.88 -6.02
CA TYR A 275 -3.10 -0.60 -6.08
C TYR A 275 -1.91 -1.32 -5.45
N GLU A 276 -0.98 -0.55 -4.87
CA GLU A 276 0.11 -1.06 -4.04
C GLU A 276 -0.02 -0.42 -2.68
N LYS A 277 0.29 -1.17 -1.61
CA LYS A 277 0.19 -0.67 -0.24
C LYS A 277 1.04 0.59 -0.10
N PRO A 278 0.43 1.75 0.21
CA PRO A 278 1.19 2.97 0.45
C PRO A 278 2.15 2.79 1.62
N VAL A 279 3.38 3.28 1.46
CA VAL A 279 4.35 3.32 2.55
C VAL A 279 3.87 4.35 3.57
N ASP A 280 3.66 3.93 4.82
CA ASP A 280 3.28 4.83 5.90
C ASP A 280 4.47 5.75 6.25
N ALA A 281 4.42 6.99 5.76
CA ALA A 281 5.34 8.06 6.14
C ALA A 281 5.20 8.51 7.61
N SER A 282 4.44 7.79 8.46
CA SER A 282 4.34 8.08 9.89
C SER A 282 5.43 7.43 10.74
N GLU A 283 6.10 6.40 10.22
CA GLU A 283 7.35 5.90 10.81
C GLU A 283 8.48 6.39 9.93
N VAL A 284 8.92 7.61 10.23
CA VAL A 284 9.99 8.28 9.51
C VAL A 284 11.12 8.65 10.47
N PHE A 285 12.31 8.83 9.91
CA PHE A 285 13.46 9.37 10.62
C PHE A 285 14.10 10.52 9.83
N THR A 286 14.85 11.34 10.55
CA THR A 286 15.54 12.51 10.01
C THR A 286 16.95 12.17 9.56
N VAL A 287 17.32 12.63 8.38
CA VAL A 287 18.70 12.57 7.88
C VAL A 287 19.23 13.99 7.77
N HIS A 288 20.37 14.23 8.42
CA HIS A 288 21.17 15.44 8.29
C HIS A 288 22.41 15.14 7.44
N ALA A 289 22.79 16.04 6.54
CA ALA A 289 23.95 15.89 5.68
C ALA A 289 24.84 17.15 5.69
N LYS A 290 26.13 16.96 5.98
CA LYS A 290 27.18 17.95 5.79
C LYS A 290 27.87 17.67 4.48
N VAL A 291 27.66 18.54 3.50
CA VAL A 291 28.19 18.41 2.13
C VAL A 291 29.27 19.46 1.86
N PRO A 292 30.11 19.26 0.82
CA PRO A 292 31.05 20.28 0.35
C PRO A 292 30.38 21.63 0.09
N SER A 293 31.06 22.72 0.44
CA SER A 293 30.51 24.09 0.37
C SER A 293 30.17 24.59 -1.03
N ASP A 294 30.64 23.90 -2.08
CA ASP A 294 30.35 24.22 -3.48
C ASP A 294 29.05 23.57 -3.99
N TRP A 295 28.43 22.68 -3.20
CA TRP A 295 27.10 22.13 -3.51
C TRP A 295 26.03 23.18 -3.25
N THR A 296 25.17 23.38 -4.25
CA THR A 296 24.10 24.41 -4.22
C THR A 296 22.70 23.80 -4.10
N ASP A 297 22.54 22.55 -4.55
CA ASP A 297 21.35 21.73 -4.36
C ASP A 297 21.79 20.37 -3.79
N VAL A 298 21.04 19.86 -2.82
CA VAL A 298 21.32 18.58 -2.16
C VAL A 298 20.08 17.70 -2.23
N GLY A 299 20.26 16.49 -2.73
CA GLY A 299 19.25 15.45 -2.85
C GLY A 299 19.56 14.27 -1.94
N LEU A 300 18.51 13.57 -1.53
CA LEU A 300 18.54 12.35 -0.76
C LEU A 300 17.76 11.26 -1.49
N TRP A 301 18.45 10.17 -1.83
CA TRP A 301 17.80 8.92 -2.20
C TRP A 301 17.89 7.95 -1.04
N ALA A 302 16.79 7.30 -0.67
CA ALA A 302 16.77 6.29 0.39
C ALA A 302 15.95 5.08 -0.04
N TRP A 303 16.41 3.89 0.31
CA TRP A 303 15.77 2.63 -0.06
C TRP A 303 16.10 1.51 0.93
N LYS A 304 15.36 0.41 0.83
CA LYS A 304 15.69 -0.87 1.46
C LYS A 304 16.67 -1.64 0.57
N TYR A 305 17.87 -1.94 1.07
CA TYR A 305 18.89 -2.69 0.32
C TYR A 305 18.35 -4.02 -0.21
N GLU A 306 17.65 -4.75 0.65
CA GLU A 306 16.98 -5.99 0.29
C GLU A 306 15.62 -5.68 -0.36
N GLY A 307 15.48 -6.01 -1.64
CA GLY A 307 14.23 -5.81 -2.40
C GLY A 307 14.10 -4.44 -3.09
N GLY A 308 14.92 -3.44 -2.75
CA GLY A 308 15.01 -2.18 -3.51
C GLY A 308 13.81 -1.24 -3.34
N ALA A 309 12.96 -1.45 -2.34
CA ALA A 309 11.81 -0.59 -2.08
C ALA A 309 12.26 0.83 -1.72
N ALA A 310 11.68 1.84 -2.36
CA ALA A 310 11.99 3.24 -2.10
C ALA A 310 11.48 3.67 -0.71
N ALA A 311 12.33 4.34 0.06
CA ALA A 311 12.03 4.85 1.41
C ALA A 311 11.76 6.37 1.43
N VAL A 312 11.81 7.03 0.28
CA VAL A 312 11.43 8.43 0.07
C VAL A 312 10.57 8.54 -1.19
N ALA A 313 9.79 9.61 -1.30
CA ALA A 313 8.90 9.82 -2.44
C ALA A 313 9.68 10.03 -3.75
N GLY A 314 9.13 9.51 -4.86
CA GLY A 314 9.63 9.75 -6.20
C GLY A 314 10.63 8.71 -6.72
N SER A 315 11.51 9.13 -7.61
CA SER A 315 12.56 8.32 -8.22
C SER A 315 13.88 9.07 -8.11
N TRP A 316 15.00 8.40 -8.42
CA TRP A 316 16.32 9.06 -8.53
C TRP A 316 16.20 10.41 -9.26
N PRO A 317 16.77 11.51 -8.75
CA PRO A 317 17.75 11.63 -7.64
C PRO A 317 17.17 11.64 -6.21
N GLY A 318 15.88 11.35 -6.06
CA GLY A 318 15.18 11.32 -4.78
C GLY A 318 14.56 12.68 -4.44
N VAL A 319 14.62 13.03 -3.16
CA VAL A 319 13.98 14.23 -2.60
C VAL A 319 15.02 15.32 -2.31
N GLN A 320 14.64 16.57 -2.52
CA GLN A 320 15.50 17.69 -2.19
C GLN A 320 15.56 17.90 -0.67
N MET A 321 16.78 18.00 -0.12
CA MET A 321 17.02 18.35 1.27
C MET A 321 16.99 19.87 1.45
N THR A 322 16.65 20.32 2.66
CA THR A 322 16.58 21.75 3.00
C THR A 322 17.71 22.11 3.95
N LEU A 323 18.45 23.18 3.67
CA LEU A 323 19.45 23.69 4.61
C LEU A 323 18.76 24.22 5.87
N ASP A 324 19.25 23.83 7.04
CA ASP A 324 18.73 24.24 8.34
C ASP A 324 18.90 25.75 8.62
N GLU A 325 18.31 26.22 9.72
CA GLU A 325 18.31 27.66 10.07
C GLU A 325 19.71 28.21 10.36
N ASP A 326 20.61 27.37 10.88
CA ASP A 326 21.99 27.74 11.21
C ASP A 326 22.91 27.69 9.97
N GLY A 327 22.45 27.11 8.86
CA GLY A 327 23.21 27.00 7.62
C GLY A 327 24.25 25.89 7.63
N GLU A 328 24.18 24.98 8.59
CA GLU A 328 25.21 23.98 8.86
C GLU A 328 24.86 22.61 8.27
N TRP A 329 23.59 22.19 8.28
CA TRP A 329 23.16 20.87 7.82
C TRP A 329 22.05 20.95 6.77
N TYR A 330 22.14 20.12 5.74
CA TYR A 330 20.98 19.82 4.89
C TYR A 330 20.16 18.72 5.55
N THR A 331 18.86 18.94 5.70
CA THR A 331 17.95 18.06 6.45
C THR A 331 16.77 17.60 5.61
N TYR A 332 16.36 16.36 5.83
CA TYR A 332 15.08 15.81 5.38
C TYR A 332 14.52 14.88 6.46
N ASP A 333 13.27 15.11 6.87
CA ASP A 333 12.65 14.50 8.06
C ASP A 333 11.58 13.42 7.75
N GLN A 334 11.39 13.09 6.47
CA GLN A 334 10.37 12.13 6.02
C GLN A 334 10.98 10.85 5.40
N VAL A 335 12.14 10.37 5.88
CA VAL A 335 12.69 9.09 5.39
C VAL A 335 11.97 7.94 6.08
N SER A 336 11.30 7.07 5.33
CA SER A 336 10.60 5.92 5.91
C SER A 336 11.56 4.97 6.61
N THR A 337 11.17 4.44 7.78
CA THR A 337 11.93 3.46 8.58
C THR A 337 12.14 2.10 7.89
N ILE A 338 11.52 1.87 6.73
CA ILE A 338 11.89 0.72 5.88
C ILE A 338 13.28 0.90 5.27
N GLY A 339 13.76 2.14 5.12
CA GLY A 339 15.05 2.44 4.52
C GLY A 339 16.20 2.06 5.44
N ASP A 340 17.17 1.33 4.89
CA ASP A 340 18.46 1.04 5.53
C ASP A 340 19.66 1.44 4.67
N ARG A 341 19.40 2.11 3.53
CA ARG A 341 20.41 2.67 2.63
C ARG A 341 20.03 4.06 2.19
N VAL A 342 21.05 4.92 2.07
CA VAL A 342 20.91 6.28 1.56
C VAL A 342 22.05 6.66 0.62
N ILE A 343 21.78 7.61 -0.28
CA ILE A 343 22.77 8.34 -1.09
C ILE A 343 22.48 9.83 -0.97
N ILE A 344 23.51 10.60 -0.61
CA ILE A 344 23.49 12.07 -0.69
C ILE A 344 24.06 12.49 -2.05
N ASN A 345 23.34 13.32 -2.79
CA ASN A 345 23.70 13.69 -4.16
C ASN A 345 23.42 15.16 -4.47
N GLN A 346 23.93 15.68 -5.60
CA GLN A 346 23.73 17.07 -6.04
C GLN A 346 22.32 17.38 -6.59
N ASN A 347 21.34 16.52 -6.31
CA ASN A 347 19.96 16.59 -6.82
C ASN A 347 19.86 16.68 -8.35
N LEU A 348 20.76 15.98 -9.06
CA LEU A 348 20.83 15.97 -10.53
C LEU A 348 20.52 14.57 -11.07
N PHE A 349 19.70 14.52 -12.13
CA PHE A 349 19.34 13.26 -12.79
C PHE A 349 20.53 12.58 -13.48
N ALA A 350 21.52 13.34 -13.95
CA ALA A 350 22.72 12.84 -14.62
C ALA A 350 23.91 13.76 -14.33
N ASP A 351 25.12 13.19 -14.36
CA ASP A 351 26.41 13.89 -14.24
C ASP A 351 26.63 14.68 -12.94
N GLY A 352 25.82 14.45 -11.89
CA GLY A 352 26.01 15.02 -10.56
C GLY A 352 26.90 14.17 -9.66
N LEU A 353 27.60 14.82 -8.72
CA LEU A 353 28.33 14.12 -7.67
C LEU A 353 27.37 13.49 -6.65
N GLN A 354 27.80 12.38 -6.06
CA GLN A 354 27.03 11.61 -5.08
C GLN A 354 27.95 10.87 -4.13
N THR A 355 27.41 10.36 -3.04
CA THR A 355 28.11 9.42 -2.17
C THR A 355 28.13 8.00 -2.75
N VAL A 356 28.94 7.14 -2.16
CA VAL A 356 28.71 5.69 -2.18
C VAL A 356 27.37 5.34 -1.52
N ASP A 357 26.95 4.08 -1.61
CA ASP A 357 25.76 3.60 -0.90
C ASP A 357 26.06 3.54 0.61
N ILE A 358 25.36 4.36 1.40
CA ILE A 358 25.60 4.47 2.84
C ILE A 358 24.59 3.61 3.59
N ALA A 359 25.07 2.73 4.47
CA ALA A 359 24.22 1.97 5.38
C ALA A 359 23.84 2.80 6.60
N VAL A 360 22.55 2.83 6.94
CA VAL A 360 22.01 3.56 8.10
C VAL A 360 21.03 2.70 8.90
N GLU A 361 20.95 2.94 10.20
CA GLU A 361 19.86 2.46 11.06
C GLU A 361 18.62 3.35 10.83
N PRO A 362 17.40 2.80 10.94
CA PRO A 362 16.16 3.52 10.68
C PRO A 362 15.78 4.44 11.86
N ARG A 363 16.65 5.42 12.13
CA ARG A 363 16.52 6.45 13.16
C ARG A 363 17.39 7.66 12.79
N GLU A 364 17.17 8.77 13.49
CA GLU A 364 17.83 10.03 13.21
C GLU A 364 19.37 9.89 13.13
N CYS A 365 19.95 10.46 12.07
CA CYS A 365 21.39 10.37 11.81
C CYS A 365 21.97 11.61 11.11
N TRP A 366 23.27 11.81 11.29
CA TRP A 366 24.09 12.85 10.68
C TRP A 366 25.15 12.22 9.79
N ILE A 367 25.18 12.64 8.53
CA ILE A 367 26.07 12.11 7.49
C ILE A 367 27.05 13.20 7.11
N VAL A 368 28.34 12.94 7.27
CA VAL A 368 29.41 13.86 6.90
C VAL A 368 30.12 13.30 5.68
N LEU A 369 30.03 14.00 4.54
CA LEU A 369 30.78 13.63 3.34
C LEU A 369 32.27 13.90 3.58
N THR A 370 33.12 12.94 3.20
CA THR A 370 34.57 13.03 3.39
C THR A 370 35.28 13.20 2.04
N GLU A 371 36.16 12.26 1.67
CA GLU A 371 36.94 12.32 0.44
C GLU A 371 36.24 11.60 -0.72
N LEU A 372 36.67 11.92 -1.95
CA LEU A 372 36.23 11.20 -3.13
C LEU A 372 37.02 9.88 -3.25
N ASP A 373 36.30 8.80 -3.52
CA ASP A 373 36.85 7.50 -3.87
C ASP A 373 37.46 7.49 -5.29
N ALA A 374 38.00 6.34 -5.68
CA ALA A 374 38.61 6.15 -7.00
C ALA A 374 37.62 6.26 -8.17
N ASP A 375 36.32 6.12 -7.90
CA ASP A 375 35.23 6.19 -8.87
C ASP A 375 34.57 7.59 -8.92
N GLY A 376 35.06 8.54 -8.12
CA GLY A 376 34.56 9.92 -8.07
C GLY A 376 33.26 10.06 -7.27
N LYS A 377 33.00 9.16 -6.32
CA LYS A 377 31.92 9.26 -5.34
C LYS A 377 32.47 9.65 -3.97
N TYR A 378 31.69 10.39 -3.18
CA TYR A 378 32.07 10.72 -1.82
C TYR A 378 31.93 9.51 -0.90
N GLU A 379 32.97 9.25 -0.11
CA GLU A 379 32.83 8.47 1.12
C GLU A 379 32.08 9.30 2.18
N ALA A 380 31.57 8.63 3.20
CA ALA A 380 30.82 9.31 4.27
C ALA A 380 30.95 8.63 5.63
N GLU A 381 30.90 9.46 6.68
CA GLU A 381 30.81 9.02 8.06
C GLU A 381 29.39 9.22 8.59
N VAL A 382 28.87 8.21 9.30
CA VAL A 382 27.51 8.22 9.85
C VAL A 382 27.57 8.33 11.37
N TYR A 383 26.88 9.33 11.88
CA TYR A 383 26.72 9.62 13.29
C TYR A 383 25.24 9.54 13.67
N TYR A 384 25.01 9.28 14.94
CA TYR A 384 23.69 9.01 15.49
C TYR A 384 23.35 9.92 16.67
N GLU A 385 24.25 10.86 16.92
CA GLU A 385 24.13 12.06 17.71
C GLU A 385 24.84 13.14 16.88
N GLU A 386 24.43 14.41 17.01
CA GLU A 386 25.06 15.49 16.25
C GLU A 386 26.57 15.60 16.54
N PRO A 387 27.45 15.43 15.54
CA PRO A 387 28.88 15.45 15.77
C PRO A 387 29.41 16.89 15.93
N THR A 388 30.32 17.09 16.88
CA THR A 388 31.07 18.36 16.98
C THR A 388 32.21 18.36 15.97
N LEU A 389 32.02 19.02 14.84
CA LEU A 389 33.05 19.16 13.82
C LEU A 389 34.02 20.29 14.20
N THR A 390 35.27 19.95 14.52
CA THR A 390 36.33 20.96 14.57
C THR A 390 36.73 21.32 13.14
N PRO A 391 36.86 22.61 12.78
CA PRO A 391 37.31 22.99 11.45
C PRO A 391 38.77 22.55 11.27
N ASP A 392 38.98 21.46 10.55
CA ASP A 392 40.32 21.01 10.18
C ASP A 392 40.93 21.99 9.18
N ASN A 393 42.07 22.56 9.56
CA ASN A 393 42.97 23.29 8.68
C ASN A 393 43.75 22.25 7.84
N PRO A 394 43.61 22.22 6.50
CA PRO A 394 44.24 21.20 5.69
C PRO A 394 45.68 21.64 5.38
N ASP A 395 46.58 21.52 6.34
CA ASP A 395 48.03 21.51 6.09
C ASP A 395 48.81 21.22 7.38
N THR A 396 49.06 19.95 7.68
CA THR A 396 50.38 19.48 8.16
C THR A 396 50.43 17.95 8.20
N PRO A 397 51.48 17.29 7.64
CA PRO A 397 51.65 15.85 7.77
C PRO A 397 52.18 15.49 9.16
N ASP A 398 51.60 14.45 9.75
CA ASP A 398 51.97 13.91 11.06
C ASP A 398 53.47 13.61 11.19
N THR A 399 54.09 14.08 12.27
CA THR A 399 55.33 13.51 12.82
C THR A 399 55.29 13.60 14.35
N PRO A 400 55.62 12.52 15.08
CA PRO A 400 55.22 12.37 16.48
C PRO A 400 56.09 13.15 17.49
N ASP A 401 55.42 13.50 18.60
CA ASP A 401 55.83 14.34 19.73
C ASP A 401 57.24 14.14 20.31
N ASN A 402 57.87 15.26 20.64
CA ASN A 402 58.78 15.40 21.78
C ASN A 402 58.68 16.84 22.34
N PRO A 403 58.50 17.06 23.66
CA PRO A 403 58.31 18.40 24.20
C PRO A 403 59.64 19.05 24.58
N ASP A 404 59.82 20.33 24.25
CA ASP A 404 60.35 21.35 25.18
C ASP A 404 60.52 22.75 24.53
N VAL A 405 59.87 23.74 25.16
CA VAL A 405 60.37 25.08 25.54
C VAL A 405 60.27 26.29 24.56
N ASP A 406 59.61 27.33 25.11
CA ASP A 406 59.71 28.81 24.98
C ASP A 406 59.09 29.65 23.82
N ASN A 407 58.32 30.65 24.27
CA ASN A 407 57.73 31.86 23.64
C ASN A 407 58.84 32.93 23.34
N PRO A 408 58.71 34.02 22.52
CA PRO A 408 57.53 34.88 22.33
C PRO A 408 57.27 35.61 20.97
N SER A 409 56.03 36.14 20.87
CA SER A 409 55.44 37.27 20.11
C SER A 409 56.14 37.93 18.91
N GLU A 410 55.35 38.21 17.85
CA GLU A 410 55.26 39.53 17.19
C GLU A 410 53.98 39.67 16.32
N GLU A 411 53.43 40.89 16.26
CA GLU A 411 52.11 41.27 15.73
C GLU A 411 52.09 41.80 14.28
N THR A 412 50.95 41.55 13.59
CA THR A 412 50.23 42.37 12.55
C THR A 412 50.81 42.61 11.14
N PRO A 413 49.98 43.01 10.13
CA PRO A 413 48.52 42.87 9.94
C PRO A 413 48.12 42.33 8.53
N SER A 414 46.89 41.83 8.36
CA SER A 414 46.29 41.75 7.02
C SER A 414 44.84 42.27 7.01
N ASN A 415 44.57 43.13 6.04
CA ASN A 415 43.34 43.89 5.88
C ASN A 415 42.22 42.99 5.34
N GLY A 416 41.23 42.70 6.18
CA GLY A 416 39.92 42.16 5.79
C GLY A 416 38.81 43.09 6.31
N LEU A 417 37.86 43.45 5.45
CA LEU A 417 36.78 44.40 5.75
C LEU A 417 35.87 43.86 6.87
N ASN A 418 35.58 44.70 7.87
CA ASN A 418 34.87 44.30 9.08
C ASN A 418 33.35 44.14 8.83
N GLY A 419 32.70 43.25 9.59
CA GLY A 419 31.35 42.70 9.34
C GLY A 419 30.18 43.69 9.17
N GLY A 420 30.37 44.98 9.44
CA GLY A 420 29.37 46.02 9.16
C GLY A 420 29.15 46.32 7.67
N GLN A 421 30.11 46.00 6.78
CA GLN A 421 29.94 46.22 5.34
C GLN A 421 29.22 45.07 4.62
N ILE A 422 29.21 43.87 5.21
CA ILE A 422 28.51 42.69 4.66
C ILE A 422 27.00 42.83 4.87
N ALA A 423 26.56 43.38 6.02
CA ALA A 423 25.14 43.64 6.31
C ALA A 423 24.47 44.64 5.34
N GLY A 424 25.24 45.56 4.75
CA GLY A 424 24.72 46.54 3.78
C GLY A 424 24.45 45.97 2.39
N ILE A 425 25.14 44.90 1.98
CA ILE A 425 25.03 44.30 0.64
C ILE A 425 23.80 43.37 0.58
N VAL A 426 23.52 42.62 1.65
CA VAL A 426 22.40 41.66 1.72
C VAL A 426 21.03 42.38 1.68
N ILE A 427 20.89 43.52 2.37
CA ILE A 427 19.65 44.30 2.37
C ILE A 427 19.38 44.94 0.99
N GLY A 428 20.44 45.29 0.25
CA GLY A 428 20.33 45.86 -1.10
C GLY A 428 19.80 44.87 -2.14
N VAL A 429 20.13 43.58 -2.02
CA VAL A 429 19.68 42.52 -2.96
C VAL A 429 18.21 42.19 -2.75
N ILE A 430 17.74 42.14 -1.50
CA ILE A 430 16.33 41.86 -1.18
C ILE A 430 15.41 42.98 -1.71
N ALA A 431 15.84 44.26 -1.59
CA ALA A 431 15.09 45.39 -2.14
C ALA A 431 15.04 45.39 -3.69
N ALA A 432 16.11 44.93 -4.36
CA ALA A 432 16.16 44.82 -5.82
C ALA A 432 15.26 43.68 -6.34
N ILE A 433 15.23 42.53 -5.66
CA ILE A 433 14.36 41.39 -6.01
C ILE A 433 12.89 41.74 -5.81
N ALA A 434 12.54 42.44 -4.72
CA ALA A 434 11.18 42.94 -4.50
C ALA A 434 10.73 43.92 -5.60
N LEU A 435 11.63 44.79 -6.09
CA LEU A 435 11.31 45.73 -7.17
C LEU A 435 11.07 44.99 -8.51
N ILE A 436 11.85 43.95 -8.79
CA ILE A 436 11.71 43.10 -9.99
C ILE A 436 10.39 42.31 -9.94
N GLY A 437 10.03 41.76 -8.78
CA GLY A 437 8.76 41.06 -8.57
C GLY A 437 7.54 41.97 -8.80
N VAL A 438 7.60 43.23 -8.35
CA VAL A 438 6.54 44.23 -8.58
C VAL A 438 6.43 44.57 -10.07
N ILE A 439 7.55 44.71 -10.79
CA ILE A 439 7.55 44.99 -12.23
C ILE A 439 6.93 43.81 -13.01
N ILE A 440 7.30 42.58 -12.68
CA ILE A 440 6.76 41.35 -13.31
C ILE A 440 5.24 41.24 -13.06
N TYR A 441 4.78 41.49 -11.83
CA TYR A 441 3.35 41.49 -11.49
C TYR A 441 2.54 42.48 -12.33
N PHE A 442 3.03 43.72 -12.51
CA PHE A 442 2.34 44.73 -13.31
C PHE A 442 2.34 44.41 -14.82
N VAL A 443 3.39 43.77 -15.35
CA VAL A 443 3.45 43.32 -16.74
C VAL A 443 2.43 42.20 -17.01
N ILE A 444 2.34 41.21 -16.12
CA ILE A 444 1.37 40.09 -16.23
C ILE A 444 -0.07 40.61 -16.10
N LYS A 445 -0.32 41.53 -15.16
CA LYS A 445 -1.65 42.15 -14.98
C LYS A 445 -2.09 42.96 -16.21
N LYS A 446 -1.16 43.67 -16.87
CA LYS A 446 -1.45 44.44 -18.08
C LYS A 446 -1.75 43.55 -19.29
N GLN A 447 -1.12 42.37 -19.39
CA GLN A 447 -1.39 41.38 -20.43
C GLN A 447 -2.76 40.70 -20.26
N LYS A 448 -3.22 40.45 -19.03
CA LYS A 448 -4.56 39.89 -18.76
C LYS A 448 -5.71 40.87 -19.01
N SER A 449 -5.46 42.18 -19.06
CA SER A 449 -6.50 43.19 -19.35
C SER A 449 -6.75 43.47 -20.84
N LYS A 450 -6.01 42.80 -21.74
CA LYS A 450 -6.11 42.97 -23.20
C LYS A 450 -6.59 41.71 -23.94
N LYS A 451 -7.11 40.71 -23.23
CA LYS A 451 -7.80 39.56 -23.82
C LYS A 451 -9.28 39.60 -23.51
#